data_AF-A0AAV5ISW9-F1
#
_entry.id   AF-A0AAV5ISW9-F1
#
_cell.length_a   1.000
_cell.length_b   1.000
_cell.length_c   1.000
_cell.angle_alpha   90.00
_cell.angle_beta   90.00
_cell.angle_gamma   90.00
#
_symmetry.space_group_name_H-M   'P 1'
#
loop_
_entity.id
_entity.type
_entity.pdbx_description
1 polymer ?
#
loop_
_entity_poly.entity_id
_entity_poly.type
_entity_poly.pdbx_seq_one_letter_code
_entity_poly.pdbx_strand_id
1 'polypeptide(L)'
;MLPLPVAAFVSLTITFKLTKNLEYIHAVVGPALENCASACAWPTIIGSLWAQKVRRWHNFIVVSCSRSVFGQSKEAVVQILRSCFTSYLGSLHNSNSLSTKQNGIDGLLGNIIATPPGVCPFIAPGIFYLRSCRLMPDIRHVNDMIVELVTEYARESAARWASSDTPRVQSSQASLSLAAVRAKEVATLGASLLCVSGGFLLVQELYRETIPTWFLSLKEEKPGKVSALARIIEGYAMAYMLVLSGSFVWGVGDKSRLHSFSRRGRIIGIHMNFLARVLEGNILLCCDPLTWKAYVCCLVSLVVSCAPAWIQEVKPETLQTLASGLRGWHECELAFSLLERGGISTIGFVAELIDMIN
;
A
#
# COMPACT_ATOMS: atom_id res chain seq x y z
N MET A 1 27.62 30.74 -1.67
CA MET A 1 28.90 30.30 -1.07
C MET A 1 28.67 28.96 -0.39
N LEU A 2 29.48 27.94 -0.68
CA LEU A 2 29.41 26.66 0.03
C LEU A 2 29.89 26.84 1.47
N PRO A 3 29.25 26.24 2.48
CA PRO A 3 29.77 26.25 3.84
C PRO A 3 31.20 25.70 3.86
N LEU A 4 32.11 26.33 4.59
CA LEU A 4 33.54 25.99 4.63
C LEU A 4 33.81 24.48 4.84
N PRO A 5 33.08 23.76 5.72
CA PRO A 5 33.28 22.31 5.90
C PRO A 5 32.94 21.50 4.64
N VAL A 6 31.95 21.95 3.88
CA VAL A 6 31.49 21.30 2.65
C VAL A 6 32.46 21.57 1.51
N ALA A 7 32.95 22.80 1.39
CA ALA A 7 33.99 23.15 0.43
C ALA A 7 35.30 22.37 0.70
N ALA A 8 35.69 22.24 1.98
CA ALA A 8 36.83 21.44 2.39
C ALA A 8 36.63 19.94 2.09
N PHE A 9 35.44 19.39 2.38
CA PHE A 9 35.12 17.98 2.08
C PHE A 9 35.15 17.69 0.59
N VAL A 10 34.52 18.55 -0.24
CA VAL A 10 34.55 18.44 -1.70
C VAL A 10 35.98 18.53 -2.23
N SER A 11 36.78 19.47 -1.73
CA SER A 11 38.18 19.63 -2.13
C SER A 11 39.04 18.41 -1.74
N LEU A 12 38.93 17.92 -0.50
CA LEU A 12 39.66 16.73 -0.01
C LEU A 12 39.31 15.48 -0.80
N THR A 13 38.05 15.33 -1.16
CA THR A 13 37.56 14.12 -1.79
C THR A 13 37.73 14.13 -3.32
N ILE A 14 37.73 15.32 -3.93
CA ILE A 14 38.21 15.52 -5.29
C ILE A 14 39.73 15.33 -5.35
N THR A 15 40.51 15.72 -4.36
CA THR A 15 41.97 15.52 -4.44
C THR A 15 42.40 14.08 -4.12
N PHE A 16 41.55 13.29 -3.45
CA PHE A 16 41.87 11.90 -3.10
C PHE A 16 41.93 10.96 -4.32
N LYS A 17 43.08 10.32 -4.54
CA LYS A 17 43.30 9.37 -5.65
C LYS A 17 42.80 7.99 -5.23
N LEU A 18 41.62 7.62 -5.71
CA LEU A 18 40.99 6.35 -5.41
C LEU A 18 41.65 5.19 -6.15
N THR A 19 42.54 4.47 -5.45
CA THR A 19 43.19 3.25 -5.93
C THR A 19 42.29 2.03 -5.69
N LYS A 20 42.49 0.97 -6.49
CA LYS A 20 41.61 -0.22 -6.54
C LYS A 20 41.47 -0.96 -5.20
N ASN A 21 42.39 -0.75 -4.25
CA ASN A 21 42.44 -1.43 -2.95
C ASN A 21 41.64 -0.75 -1.82
N LEU A 22 40.97 0.38 -2.08
CA LEU A 22 40.20 1.13 -1.06
C LEU A 22 38.69 0.96 -1.17
N GLU A 23 38.21 -0.24 -1.53
CA GLU A 23 36.77 -0.51 -1.65
C GLU A 23 36.01 -0.40 -0.32
N TYR A 24 36.68 -0.56 0.83
CA TYR A 24 36.07 -0.35 2.15
C TYR A 24 35.66 1.12 2.38
N ILE A 25 36.30 2.07 1.70
CA ILE A 25 35.90 3.50 1.74
C ILE A 25 34.48 3.67 1.20
N HIS A 26 34.00 2.78 0.31
CA HIS A 26 32.61 2.82 -0.19
C HIS A 26 31.59 2.73 0.95
N ALA A 27 31.85 1.88 1.95
CA ALA A 27 30.93 1.67 3.07
C ALA A 27 30.87 2.86 4.02
N VAL A 28 31.84 3.77 3.95
CA VAL A 28 31.93 4.95 4.84
C VAL A 28 31.54 6.23 4.09
N VAL A 29 32.09 6.45 2.90
CA VAL A 29 31.86 7.66 2.10
C VAL A 29 30.47 7.69 1.49
N GLY A 30 29.91 6.53 1.10
CA GLY A 30 28.55 6.46 0.56
C GLY A 30 27.50 6.94 1.56
N PRO A 31 27.41 6.34 2.76
CA PRO A 31 26.51 6.80 3.81
C PRO A 31 26.79 8.23 4.28
N ALA A 32 28.06 8.66 4.30
CA ALA A 32 28.40 10.04 4.64
C ALA A 32 27.87 11.05 3.61
N LEU A 33 28.05 10.77 2.30
CA LEU A 33 27.46 11.57 1.22
C LEU A 33 25.94 11.57 1.29
N GLU A 34 25.32 10.44 1.61
CA GLU A 34 23.87 10.30 1.77
C GLU A 34 23.33 11.15 2.94
N ASN A 35 23.99 11.11 4.10
CA ASN A 35 23.61 11.91 5.27
C ASN A 35 23.85 13.41 5.05
N CYS A 36 24.95 13.78 4.38
CA CYS A 36 25.15 15.15 3.94
C CYS A 36 24.09 15.56 2.91
N ALA A 37 23.58 14.60 2.13
CA ALA A 37 22.56 14.86 1.13
C ALA A 37 21.16 15.12 1.68
N SER A 38 20.81 14.47 2.78
CA SER A 38 19.56 14.72 3.48
C SER A 38 19.49 16.09 4.17
N ALA A 39 20.63 16.74 4.43
CA ALA A 39 20.69 17.93 5.29
C ALA A 39 20.71 19.29 4.55
N CYS A 40 20.77 19.31 3.21
CA CYS A 40 20.96 20.55 2.43
C CYS A 40 20.36 20.45 1.00
N ALA A 41 20.19 21.59 0.31
CA ALA A 41 19.82 21.65 -1.12
C ALA A 41 21.01 21.48 -2.09
N TRP A 42 22.24 21.60 -1.59
CA TRP A 42 23.52 21.42 -2.30
C TRP A 42 24.02 20.00 -2.66
N PRO A 43 23.42 18.86 -2.22
CA PRO A 43 24.04 17.55 -2.39
C PRO A 43 24.01 17.03 -3.81
N THR A 44 23.07 17.49 -4.62
CA THR A 44 23.01 17.21 -6.05
C THR A 44 24.21 17.83 -6.78
N ILE A 45 24.70 18.99 -6.33
CA ILE A 45 25.88 19.67 -6.89
C ILE A 45 27.16 18.92 -6.49
N ILE A 46 27.30 18.55 -5.23
CA ILE A 46 28.46 17.78 -4.74
C ILE A 46 28.50 16.40 -5.39
N GLY A 47 27.35 15.74 -5.45
CA GLY A 47 27.17 14.45 -6.12
C GLY A 47 27.52 14.50 -7.60
N SER A 48 27.04 15.52 -8.33
CA SER A 48 27.35 15.66 -9.76
C SER A 48 28.84 15.91 -10.02
N LEU A 49 29.53 16.72 -9.20
CA LEU A 49 30.98 16.91 -9.29
C LEU A 49 31.75 15.61 -9.03
N TRP A 50 31.32 14.83 -8.04
CA TRP A 50 31.88 13.51 -7.75
C TRP A 50 31.62 12.49 -8.86
N ALA A 51 30.41 12.49 -9.41
CA ALA A 51 29.99 11.58 -10.47
C ALA A 51 30.75 11.85 -11.78
N GLN A 52 31.20 13.10 -12.02
CA GLN A 52 32.08 13.46 -13.12
C GLN A 52 33.51 12.95 -12.93
N LYS A 53 34.03 12.94 -11.69
CA LYS A 53 35.41 12.53 -11.40
C LYS A 53 35.57 11.02 -11.25
N VAL A 54 34.67 10.37 -10.51
CA VAL A 54 34.77 8.95 -10.16
C VAL A 54 33.83 8.16 -11.05
N ARG A 55 34.23 7.98 -12.32
CA ARG A 55 33.42 7.31 -13.35
C ARG A 55 32.95 5.91 -12.94
N ARG A 56 33.75 5.21 -12.12
CA ARG A 56 33.41 3.89 -11.54
C ARG A 56 32.20 3.95 -10.59
N TRP A 57 31.93 5.08 -9.96
CA TRP A 57 30.87 5.26 -8.94
C TRP A 57 29.74 6.18 -9.38
N HIS A 58 29.79 6.66 -10.63
CA HIS A 58 28.83 7.60 -11.20
C HIS A 58 27.39 7.23 -10.85
N ASN A 59 27.00 5.98 -11.13
CA ASN A 59 25.64 5.49 -10.90
C ASN A 59 25.27 5.52 -9.41
N PHE A 60 26.15 5.05 -8.52
CA PHE A 60 25.87 5.05 -7.09
C PHE A 60 25.69 6.46 -6.53
N ILE A 61 26.52 7.40 -6.97
CA ILE A 61 26.50 8.79 -6.51
C ILE A 61 25.24 9.51 -7.01
N VAL A 62 24.93 9.38 -8.31
CA VAL A 62 23.72 9.98 -8.91
C VAL A 62 22.47 9.56 -8.16
N VAL A 63 22.40 8.28 -7.79
CA VAL A 63 21.25 7.69 -7.09
C VAL A 63 21.18 8.11 -5.65
N SER A 64 22.32 8.16 -4.96
CA SER A 64 22.36 8.57 -3.56
C SER A 64 21.95 10.03 -3.43
N CYS A 65 22.37 10.88 -4.37
CA CYS A 65 22.03 12.29 -4.38
C CYS A 65 20.60 12.57 -4.85
N SER A 66 20.03 11.79 -5.78
CA SER A 66 18.65 12.00 -6.23
C SER A 66 17.61 11.71 -5.15
N ARG A 67 17.97 10.95 -4.11
CA ARG A 67 17.08 10.66 -2.96
C ARG A 67 16.71 11.88 -2.15
N SER A 68 17.56 12.92 -2.12
CA SER A 68 17.28 14.14 -1.35
C SER A 68 16.03 14.87 -1.84
N VAL A 69 15.66 14.69 -3.11
CA VAL A 69 14.47 15.31 -3.72
C VAL A 69 13.18 14.85 -3.03
N PHE A 70 13.11 13.59 -2.57
CA PHE A 70 11.93 13.07 -1.88
C PHE A 70 11.73 13.63 -0.47
N GLY A 71 12.80 14.15 0.14
CA GLY A 71 12.69 14.91 1.38
C GLY A 71 12.15 16.33 1.18
N GLN A 72 12.16 16.83 -0.06
CA GLN A 72 11.92 18.24 -0.38
C GLN A 72 10.65 18.48 -1.22
N SER A 73 10.24 17.53 -2.06
CA SER A 73 9.07 17.66 -2.94
C SER A 73 8.06 16.52 -2.72
N LYS A 74 6.82 16.89 -2.41
CA LYS A 74 5.70 15.95 -2.30
C LYS A 74 5.35 15.36 -3.67
N GLU A 75 5.47 16.14 -4.73
CA GLU A 75 5.22 15.72 -6.11
C GLU A 75 6.19 14.61 -6.52
N ALA A 76 7.46 14.71 -6.14
CA ALA A 76 8.43 13.64 -6.38
C ALA A 76 8.00 12.32 -5.70
N VAL A 77 7.50 12.39 -4.46
CA VAL A 77 6.95 11.23 -3.73
C VAL A 77 5.76 10.62 -4.46
N VAL A 78 4.83 11.45 -4.94
CA VAL A 78 3.68 10.99 -5.74
C VAL A 78 4.14 10.32 -7.03
N GLN A 79 5.12 10.90 -7.72
CA GLN A 79 5.62 10.36 -9.00
C GLN A 79 6.36 9.03 -8.82
N ILE A 80 7.16 8.85 -7.77
CA ILE A 80 7.82 7.56 -7.53
C ILE A 80 6.81 6.48 -7.13
N LEU A 81 5.80 6.82 -6.34
CA LEU A 81 4.70 5.91 -6.02
C LEU A 81 3.94 5.50 -7.30
N ARG A 82 3.52 6.46 -8.13
CA ARG A 82 2.90 6.19 -9.43
C ARG A 82 3.80 5.31 -10.30
N SER A 83 5.10 5.57 -10.33
CA SER A 83 6.06 4.75 -11.09
C SER A 83 6.13 3.31 -10.58
N CYS A 84 6.01 3.09 -9.27
CA CYS A 84 5.92 1.74 -8.68
C CYS A 84 4.64 1.02 -9.13
N PHE A 85 3.49 1.69 -9.08
CA PHE A 85 2.22 1.13 -9.54
C PHE A 85 2.24 0.83 -11.04
N THR A 86 2.69 1.78 -11.87
CA THR A 86 2.82 1.61 -13.32
C THR A 86 3.74 0.45 -13.68
N SER A 87 4.87 0.29 -12.98
CA SER A 87 5.84 -0.77 -13.30
C SER A 87 5.38 -2.15 -12.83
N TYR A 88 4.62 -2.22 -11.74
CA TYR A 88 4.07 -3.48 -11.22
C TYR A 88 2.81 -3.92 -11.97
N LEU A 89 1.85 -3.01 -12.20
CA LEU A 89 0.52 -3.30 -12.74
C LEU A 89 0.39 -3.03 -14.26
N GLY A 90 1.31 -2.24 -14.82
CA GLY A 90 1.22 -1.70 -16.17
C GLY A 90 0.63 -0.28 -16.22
N SER A 91 0.77 0.38 -17.37
CA SER A 91 0.30 1.77 -17.57
C SER A 91 -1.21 1.89 -17.58
N LEU A 92 -1.72 2.96 -16.97
CA LEU A 92 -3.13 3.36 -16.91
C LEU A 92 -3.70 3.80 -18.29
N HIS A 93 -2.83 4.25 -19.20
CA HIS A 93 -3.25 4.99 -20.40
C HIS A 93 -3.06 4.26 -21.74
N ASN A 94 -2.49 3.05 -21.76
CA ASN A 94 -2.14 2.39 -23.02
C ASN A 94 -2.80 1.00 -23.12
N SER A 95 -3.92 0.94 -23.83
CA SER A 95 -4.77 -0.25 -24.01
C SER A 95 -4.23 -1.26 -25.05
N ASN A 96 -3.16 -0.95 -25.79
CA ASN A 96 -2.76 -1.75 -26.97
C ASN A 96 -1.32 -2.27 -27.02
N SER A 97 -0.48 -2.08 -25.99
CA SER A 97 0.84 -2.73 -26.02
C SER A 97 0.81 -4.05 -25.28
N LEU A 98 0.65 -5.14 -26.04
CA LEU A 98 1.12 -6.49 -25.69
C LEU A 98 2.66 -6.47 -25.59
N SER A 99 3.23 -5.69 -24.66
CA SER A 99 4.65 -5.74 -24.31
C SER A 99 4.79 -6.46 -22.98
N THR A 100 4.61 -7.78 -23.07
CA THR A 100 4.69 -8.80 -22.02
C THR A 100 6.10 -9.04 -21.48
N LYS A 101 6.94 -8.01 -21.25
CA LYS A 101 8.31 -8.31 -20.80
C LYS A 101 8.68 -8.04 -19.35
N GLN A 102 8.08 -7.08 -18.63
CA GLN A 102 8.54 -6.78 -17.25
C GLN A 102 7.45 -6.12 -16.37
N ASN A 103 6.25 -6.71 -16.26
CA ASN A 103 5.30 -6.29 -15.22
C ASN A 103 5.45 -7.19 -13.98
N GLY A 104 4.88 -6.79 -12.85
CA GLY A 104 5.01 -7.51 -11.58
C GLY A 104 6.31 -7.17 -10.86
N ILE A 105 6.87 -8.14 -10.13
CA ILE A 105 8.05 -7.93 -9.28
C ILE A 105 9.26 -7.51 -10.12
N ASP A 106 9.42 -8.08 -11.33
CA ASP A 106 10.53 -7.77 -12.23
C ASP A 106 10.46 -6.33 -12.75
N GLY A 107 9.26 -5.77 -12.94
CA GLY A 107 9.10 -4.36 -13.29
C GLY A 107 9.37 -3.44 -12.12
N LEU A 108 8.92 -3.83 -10.93
CA LEU A 108 9.06 -3.03 -9.71
C LEU A 108 10.50 -2.99 -9.20
N LEU A 109 11.19 -4.13 -9.20
CA LEU A 109 12.54 -4.29 -8.65
C LEU A 109 13.62 -4.40 -9.73
N GLY A 110 13.24 -4.52 -11.00
CA GLY A 110 14.17 -4.71 -12.10
C GLY A 110 14.61 -6.18 -12.20
N ASN A 111 15.03 -6.57 -13.40
CA ASN A 111 15.64 -7.88 -13.62
C ASN A 111 17.16 -7.77 -13.43
N ILE A 112 17.76 -8.69 -12.67
CA ILE A 112 19.20 -8.77 -12.41
C ILE A 112 19.98 -9.16 -13.69
N ILE A 113 19.28 -9.65 -14.72
CA ILE A 113 19.88 -10.09 -15.98
C ILE A 113 20.32 -8.89 -16.83
N ALA A 114 21.56 -8.48 -16.57
CA ALA A 114 22.52 -7.79 -17.44
C ALA A 114 21.97 -6.65 -18.32
N THR A 115 21.97 -5.43 -17.78
CA THR A 115 22.05 -4.24 -18.63
C THR A 115 23.44 -4.17 -19.29
N PRO A 116 23.51 -3.99 -20.62
CA PRO A 116 24.80 -3.87 -21.31
C PRO A 116 25.56 -2.64 -20.80
N PRO A 117 26.90 -2.71 -20.71
CA PRO A 117 27.72 -1.62 -20.21
C PRO A 117 27.57 -0.38 -21.10
N GLY A 118 27.13 0.74 -20.54
CA GLY A 118 27.10 2.05 -21.21
C GLY A 118 25.73 2.76 -21.23
N VAL A 119 24.65 2.11 -20.84
CA VAL A 119 23.33 2.77 -20.68
C VAL A 119 23.22 3.33 -19.25
N CYS A 120 22.74 4.57 -19.13
CA CYS A 120 22.42 5.24 -17.86
C CYS A 120 21.70 4.25 -16.90
N PRO A 121 22.03 4.19 -15.61
CA PRO A 121 21.49 3.15 -14.73
C PRO A 121 19.97 3.30 -14.64
N PHE A 122 19.26 2.42 -15.34
CA PHE A 122 17.82 2.27 -15.16
C PHE A 122 17.62 1.61 -13.80
N ILE A 123 17.13 2.37 -12.84
CA ILE A 123 16.85 1.85 -11.51
C ILE A 123 15.37 1.67 -11.41
N ALA A 124 14.99 0.44 -11.12
CA ALA A 124 13.60 0.09 -10.96
C ALA A 124 12.97 0.93 -9.84
N PRO A 125 11.76 1.46 -10.06
CA PRO A 125 11.17 2.44 -9.15
C PRO A 125 10.96 1.88 -7.74
N GLY A 126 10.71 0.58 -7.59
CA GLY A 126 10.62 -0.07 -6.29
C GLY A 126 11.94 -0.05 -5.53
N ILE A 127 13.08 -0.37 -6.16
CA ILE A 127 14.40 -0.24 -5.52
C ILE A 127 14.64 1.19 -5.08
N PHE A 128 14.32 2.16 -5.94
CA PHE A 128 14.53 3.56 -5.64
C PHE A 128 13.63 4.03 -4.49
N TYR A 129 12.38 3.59 -4.46
CA TYR A 129 11.45 3.85 -3.37
C TYR A 129 11.91 3.23 -2.04
N LEU A 130 12.29 1.95 -2.02
CA LEU A 130 12.74 1.26 -0.80
C LEU A 130 13.94 1.95 -0.15
N ARG A 131 14.81 2.55 -0.96
CA ARG A 131 15.93 3.36 -0.46
C ARG A 131 15.49 4.75 -0.01
N SER A 132 14.47 5.33 -0.62
CA SER A 132 14.08 6.72 -0.40
C SER A 132 13.01 6.92 0.66
N CYS A 133 12.15 5.95 0.91
CA CYS A 133 10.93 6.11 1.71
C CYS A 133 11.20 6.61 3.14
N ARG A 134 12.32 6.22 3.74
CA ARG A 134 12.71 6.64 5.11
C ARG A 134 13.12 8.11 5.22
N LEU A 135 13.38 8.78 4.08
CA LEU A 135 13.76 10.19 4.03
C LEU A 135 12.55 11.11 3.85
N MET A 136 11.35 10.55 3.67
CA MET A 136 10.13 11.31 3.44
C MET A 136 9.61 11.87 4.79
N PRO A 137 9.50 13.20 4.95
CA PRO A 137 9.16 13.81 6.23
C PRO A 137 7.67 13.66 6.58
N ASP A 138 6.80 13.62 5.56
CA ASP A 138 5.34 13.58 5.74
C ASP A 138 4.80 12.17 5.45
N ILE A 139 4.96 11.30 6.44
CA ILE A 139 4.56 9.89 6.34
C ILE A 139 3.02 9.76 6.20
N ARG A 140 2.24 10.68 6.81
CA ARG A 140 0.77 10.69 6.67
C ARG A 140 0.34 10.94 5.24
N HIS A 141 0.94 11.93 4.58
CA HIS A 141 0.67 12.18 3.17
C HIS A 141 0.98 10.96 2.29
N VAL A 142 2.03 10.20 2.60
CA VAL A 142 2.33 8.93 1.89
C VAL A 142 1.18 7.93 2.03
N ASN A 143 0.55 7.84 3.21
CA ASN A 143 -0.59 6.96 3.43
C ASN A 143 -1.78 7.33 2.52
N ASP A 144 -2.14 8.61 2.50
CA ASP A 144 -3.25 9.13 1.69
C ASP A 144 -3.00 8.89 0.20
N MET A 145 -1.75 9.12 -0.26
CA MET A 145 -1.36 8.89 -1.66
C MET A 145 -1.40 7.42 -2.04
N ILE A 146 -1.00 6.50 -1.16
CA ILE A 146 -1.09 5.07 -1.45
C ILE A 146 -2.56 4.64 -1.53
N VAL A 147 -3.41 5.11 -0.62
CA VAL A 147 -4.86 4.84 -0.67
C VAL A 147 -5.48 5.39 -1.95
N GLU A 148 -5.15 6.61 -2.35
CA GLU A 148 -5.62 7.20 -3.62
C GLU A 148 -5.21 6.33 -4.82
N LEU A 149 -3.93 5.94 -4.90
CA LEU A 149 -3.41 5.10 -5.99
C LEU A 149 -4.04 3.72 -6.01
N VAL A 150 -4.25 3.08 -4.86
CA VAL A 150 -4.95 1.78 -4.78
C VAL A 150 -6.36 1.93 -5.35
N THR A 151 -7.08 3.00 -5.03
CA THR A 151 -8.45 3.20 -5.53
C THR A 151 -8.49 3.57 -7.01
N GLU A 152 -7.52 4.33 -7.50
CA GLU A 152 -7.38 4.70 -8.92
C GLU A 152 -7.12 3.45 -9.77
N TYR A 153 -6.07 2.68 -9.44
CA TYR A 153 -5.69 1.49 -10.19
C TYR A 153 -6.72 0.37 -10.05
N ALA A 154 -7.40 0.23 -8.90
CA ALA A 154 -8.48 -0.73 -8.75
C ALA A 154 -9.65 -0.42 -9.69
N ARG A 155 -10.14 0.83 -9.72
CA ARG A 155 -11.24 1.24 -10.60
C ARG A 155 -10.89 1.11 -12.07
N GLU A 156 -9.69 1.51 -12.45
CA GLU A 156 -9.25 1.47 -13.85
C GLU A 156 -9.02 0.03 -14.31
N SER A 157 -8.51 -0.85 -13.44
CA SER A 157 -8.43 -2.28 -13.74
C SER A 157 -9.79 -2.89 -14.05
N ALA A 158 -10.86 -2.47 -13.35
CA ALA A 158 -12.22 -2.91 -13.58
C ALA A 158 -12.84 -2.35 -14.88
N ALA A 159 -12.50 -1.11 -15.27
CA ALA A 159 -12.99 -0.49 -16.50
C ALA A 159 -12.57 -1.27 -17.75
N ARG A 160 -11.35 -1.82 -17.77
CA ARG A 160 -10.84 -2.66 -18.87
C ARG A 160 -11.68 -3.93 -19.10
N TRP A 161 -12.31 -4.46 -18.05
CA TRP A 161 -13.19 -5.62 -18.13
C TRP A 161 -14.61 -5.25 -18.53
N ALA A 162 -15.07 -4.07 -18.14
CA ALA A 162 -16.37 -3.55 -18.53
C ALA A 162 -16.44 -3.15 -20.02
N SER A 163 -15.29 -2.79 -20.64
CA SER A 163 -15.20 -2.40 -22.05
C SER A 163 -14.93 -3.56 -23.01
N SER A 164 -14.78 -4.79 -22.53
CA SER A 164 -14.58 -5.97 -23.38
C SER A 164 -15.92 -6.45 -23.95
N ASP A 165 -16.52 -5.64 -24.82
CA ASP A 165 -17.72 -5.97 -25.61
C ASP A 165 -17.38 -6.98 -26.73
N THR A 166 -16.81 -8.12 -26.38
CA THR A 166 -16.82 -9.29 -27.28
C THR A 166 -17.93 -10.25 -26.82
N PRO A 167 -18.81 -10.72 -27.72
CA PRO A 167 -19.94 -11.59 -27.39
C PRO A 167 -19.43 -13.02 -27.20
N ARG A 168 -18.49 -13.22 -26.27
CA ARG A 168 -18.10 -14.54 -25.81
C ARG A 168 -18.66 -14.70 -24.43
N VAL A 169 -19.59 -15.65 -24.33
CA VAL A 169 -20.19 -16.20 -23.12
C VAL A 169 -19.08 -16.66 -22.17
N GLN A 170 -18.46 -15.72 -21.45
CA GLN A 170 -17.71 -16.00 -20.25
C GLN A 170 -18.59 -15.57 -19.10
N SER A 171 -18.98 -16.56 -18.29
CA SER A 171 -19.76 -16.38 -17.07
C SER A 171 -19.32 -15.12 -16.31
N SER A 172 -20.28 -14.28 -15.92
CA SER A 172 -20.06 -13.08 -15.08
C SER A 172 -19.27 -13.35 -13.80
N GLN A 173 -19.24 -14.61 -13.36
CA GLN A 173 -18.48 -15.07 -12.20
C GLN A 173 -16.98 -15.22 -12.49
N ALA A 174 -16.61 -15.64 -13.71
CA ALA A 174 -15.21 -15.76 -14.12
C ALA A 174 -14.54 -14.38 -14.24
N SER A 175 -15.25 -13.38 -14.78
CA SER A 175 -14.75 -12.00 -14.88
C SER A 175 -14.64 -11.33 -13.50
N LEU A 176 -15.57 -11.59 -12.58
CA LEU A 176 -15.49 -11.11 -11.19
C LEU A 176 -14.28 -11.71 -10.45
N SER A 177 -14.04 -13.01 -10.60
CA SER A 177 -12.91 -13.69 -9.93
C SER A 177 -11.56 -13.11 -10.36
N LEU A 178 -11.40 -12.83 -11.65
CA LEU A 178 -10.18 -12.26 -12.21
C LEU A 178 -10.01 -10.79 -11.79
N ALA A 179 -11.11 -10.03 -11.74
CA ALA A 179 -11.10 -8.67 -11.23
C ALA A 179 -10.73 -8.62 -9.73
N ALA A 180 -11.21 -9.58 -8.93
CA ALA A 180 -10.84 -9.71 -7.52
C ALA A 180 -9.35 -10.06 -7.34
N VAL A 181 -8.77 -10.89 -8.22
CA VAL A 181 -7.32 -11.15 -8.24
C VAL A 181 -6.55 -9.86 -8.51
N ARG A 182 -6.99 -9.03 -9.47
CA ARG A 182 -6.38 -7.71 -9.72
C ARG A 182 -6.53 -6.78 -8.52
N ALA A 183 -7.69 -6.73 -7.88
CA ALA A 183 -7.89 -5.96 -6.65
C ALA A 183 -6.87 -6.34 -5.58
N LYS A 184 -6.63 -7.65 -5.40
CA LYS A 184 -5.62 -8.18 -4.48
C LYS A 184 -4.20 -7.79 -4.88
N GLU A 185 -3.84 -7.85 -6.16
CA GLU A 185 -2.49 -7.42 -6.63
C GLU A 185 -2.22 -5.95 -6.35
N VAL A 186 -3.18 -5.06 -6.70
CA VAL A 186 -3.11 -3.62 -6.44
C VAL A 186 -2.96 -3.37 -4.94
N ALA A 187 -3.80 -4.02 -4.14
CA ALA A 187 -3.78 -3.94 -2.69
C ALA A 187 -2.48 -4.46 -2.07
N THR A 188 -1.90 -5.54 -2.61
CA THR A 188 -0.65 -6.12 -2.12
C THR A 188 0.52 -5.16 -2.32
N LEU A 189 0.58 -4.49 -3.48
CA LEU A 189 1.57 -3.45 -3.71
C LEU A 189 1.39 -2.28 -2.74
N GLY A 190 0.16 -1.76 -2.62
CA GLY A 190 -0.15 -0.66 -1.70
C GLY A 190 0.23 -0.98 -0.25
N ALA A 191 -0.18 -2.15 0.24
CA ALA A 191 0.16 -2.63 1.58
C ALA A 191 1.68 -2.76 1.79
N SER A 192 2.40 -3.26 0.78
CA SER A 192 3.86 -3.42 0.85
C SER A 192 4.57 -2.07 0.93
N LEU A 193 4.21 -1.11 0.07
CA LEU A 193 4.82 0.23 0.05
C LEU A 193 4.51 1.00 1.34
N LEU A 194 3.28 0.88 1.85
CA LEU A 194 2.86 1.48 3.13
C LEU A 194 3.66 0.90 4.30
N CYS A 195 3.78 -0.42 4.37
CA CYS A 195 4.51 -1.09 5.44
C CYS A 195 6.01 -0.75 5.42
N VAL A 196 6.63 -0.61 4.25
CA VAL A 196 8.05 -0.22 4.18
C VAL A 196 8.26 1.27 4.49
N SER A 197 7.27 2.13 4.27
CA SER A 197 7.39 3.56 4.56
C SER A 197 7.33 3.91 6.03
N GLY A 198 6.36 3.35 6.77
CA GLY A 198 6.19 3.70 8.18
C GLY A 198 5.75 2.54 9.09
N GLY A 199 5.69 1.32 8.56
CA GLY A 199 5.39 0.10 9.31
C GLY A 199 4.17 0.25 10.22
N PHE A 200 4.36 -0.07 11.50
CA PHE A 200 3.30 -0.04 12.50
C PHE A 200 2.57 1.31 12.60
N LEU A 201 3.27 2.43 12.52
CA LEU A 201 2.66 3.76 12.71
C LEU A 201 1.67 4.08 11.59
N LEU A 202 2.04 3.77 10.34
CA LEU A 202 1.15 3.97 9.21
C LEU A 202 0.00 2.98 9.17
N VAL A 203 0.23 1.73 9.55
CA VAL A 203 -0.85 0.75 9.62
C VAL A 203 -1.85 1.14 10.70
N GLN A 204 -1.39 1.65 11.84
CA GLN A 204 -2.29 2.19 12.86
C GLN A 204 -3.12 3.37 12.32
N GLU A 205 -2.48 4.33 11.64
CA GLU A 205 -3.18 5.48 11.05
C GLU A 205 -4.18 5.04 9.97
N LEU A 206 -3.80 4.07 9.14
CA LEU A 206 -4.67 3.48 8.11
C LEU A 206 -5.98 2.97 8.70
N TYR A 207 -5.91 2.19 9.78
CA TYR A 207 -7.09 1.62 10.44
C TYR A 207 -7.96 2.67 11.15
N ARG A 208 -7.33 3.65 11.80
CA ARG A 208 -8.03 4.61 12.68
C ARG A 208 -8.56 5.83 11.96
N GLU A 209 -7.79 6.34 11.01
CA GLU A 209 -8.03 7.64 10.41
C GLU A 209 -8.20 7.50 8.90
N THR A 210 -7.16 7.08 8.16
CA THR A 210 -7.15 7.21 6.69
C THR A 210 -8.28 6.45 5.99
N ILE A 211 -8.60 5.21 6.38
CA ILE A 211 -9.72 4.49 5.75
C ILE A 211 -11.09 5.04 6.19
N PRO A 212 -11.35 5.26 7.49
CA PRO A 212 -12.57 5.94 7.91
C PRO A 212 -12.78 7.30 7.23
N THR A 213 -11.76 8.17 7.19
CA THR A 213 -11.85 9.48 6.53
C THR A 213 -12.06 9.34 5.04
N TRP A 214 -11.44 8.36 4.38
CA TRP A 214 -11.66 8.08 2.97
C TRP A 214 -13.12 7.72 2.65
N PHE A 215 -13.79 6.96 3.52
CA PHE A 215 -15.22 6.65 3.38
C PHE A 215 -16.14 7.84 3.65
N LEU A 216 -15.70 8.75 4.51
CA LEU A 216 -16.43 9.97 4.89
C LEU A 216 -16.14 11.16 3.97
N SER A 217 -15.09 11.08 3.14
CA SER A 217 -14.71 12.15 2.24
C SER A 217 -15.56 12.12 0.98
N LEU A 218 -16.10 13.28 0.61
CA LEU A 218 -16.77 13.44 -0.67
C LEU A 218 -15.74 13.39 -1.79
N LYS A 219 -15.82 12.37 -2.65
CA LYS A 219 -15.04 12.34 -3.89
C LYS A 219 -15.84 13.05 -4.98
N GLU A 220 -15.30 14.13 -5.52
CA GLU A 220 -15.82 14.73 -6.76
C GLU A 220 -15.64 13.72 -7.89
N GLU A 221 -16.70 12.98 -8.21
CA GLU A 221 -16.68 12.13 -9.38
C GLU A 221 -16.84 12.97 -10.63
N LYS A 222 -15.87 12.90 -11.53
CA LYS A 222 -16.01 13.45 -12.88
C LYS A 222 -17.29 12.88 -13.50
N PRO A 223 -18.12 13.68 -14.19
CA PRO A 223 -19.38 13.23 -14.76
C PRO A 223 -19.10 12.15 -15.83
N GLY A 224 -19.16 10.91 -15.40
CA GLY A 224 -18.90 9.70 -16.17
C GLY A 224 -19.43 8.51 -15.38
N LYS A 225 -20.12 7.58 -16.06
CA LYS A 225 -20.78 6.45 -15.41
C LYS A 225 -19.73 5.43 -14.95
N VAL A 226 -19.24 5.58 -13.71
CA VAL A 226 -18.39 4.56 -13.07
C VAL A 226 -19.19 3.25 -13.01
N SER A 227 -18.62 2.15 -13.48
CA SER A 227 -19.32 0.86 -13.54
C SER A 227 -19.52 0.29 -12.12
N ALA A 228 -20.60 -0.46 -11.91
CA ALA A 228 -20.84 -1.16 -10.65
C ALA A 228 -19.68 -2.11 -10.28
N LEU A 229 -19.07 -2.74 -11.27
CA LEU A 229 -17.88 -3.58 -11.08
C LEU A 229 -16.70 -2.75 -10.53
N ALA A 230 -16.46 -1.54 -11.03
CA ALA A 230 -15.38 -0.69 -10.53
C ALA A 230 -15.57 -0.31 -9.05
N ARG A 231 -16.81 -0.08 -8.61
CA ARG A 231 -17.14 0.18 -7.20
C ARG A 231 -16.90 -1.02 -6.29
N ILE A 232 -17.30 -2.22 -6.75
CA ILE A 232 -17.04 -3.47 -6.02
C ILE A 232 -15.54 -3.73 -5.89
N ILE A 233 -14.79 -3.57 -6.98
CA ILE A 233 -13.34 -3.80 -7.01
C ILE A 233 -12.58 -2.76 -6.18
N GLU A 234 -13.03 -1.51 -6.14
CA GLU A 234 -12.51 -0.50 -5.22
C GLU A 234 -12.68 -0.95 -3.76
N GLY A 235 -13.88 -1.41 -3.37
CA GLY A 235 -14.14 -1.93 -2.02
C GLY A 235 -13.26 -3.14 -1.67
N TYR A 236 -13.11 -4.10 -2.59
CA TYR A 236 -12.23 -5.26 -2.40
C TYR A 236 -10.76 -4.87 -2.26
N ALA A 237 -10.25 -3.98 -3.11
CA ALA A 237 -8.86 -3.54 -3.05
C ALA A 237 -8.55 -2.87 -1.69
N MET A 238 -9.46 -2.04 -1.20
CA MET A 238 -9.31 -1.41 0.11
C MET A 238 -9.34 -2.42 1.26
N ALA A 239 -10.24 -3.41 1.21
CA ALA A 239 -10.31 -4.47 2.21
C ALA A 239 -9.03 -5.34 2.23
N TYR A 240 -8.56 -5.77 1.05
CA TYR A 240 -7.29 -6.48 0.92
C TYR A 240 -6.12 -5.64 1.45
N MET A 241 -6.06 -4.35 1.10
CA MET A 241 -4.97 -3.47 1.51
C MET A 241 -4.92 -3.35 3.03
N LEU A 242 -6.07 -3.13 3.68
CA LEU A 242 -6.17 -3.02 5.13
C LEU A 242 -5.69 -4.31 5.81
N VAL A 243 -6.24 -5.47 5.43
CA VAL A 243 -5.90 -6.77 6.05
C VAL A 243 -4.45 -7.16 5.82
N LEU A 244 -3.93 -6.98 4.60
CA LEU A 244 -2.54 -7.30 4.28
C LEU A 244 -1.58 -6.40 5.08
N SER A 245 -1.88 -5.11 5.18
CA SER A 245 -1.09 -4.16 5.97
C SER A 245 -1.06 -4.55 7.45
N GLY A 246 -2.21 -4.88 8.03
CA GLY A 246 -2.30 -5.39 9.40
C GLY A 246 -1.53 -6.71 9.58
N SER A 247 -1.62 -7.61 8.60
CA SER A 247 -0.97 -8.93 8.63
C SER A 247 0.55 -8.80 8.59
N PHE A 248 1.10 -7.89 7.80
CA PHE A 248 2.54 -7.64 7.72
C PHE A 248 3.12 -7.09 9.02
N VAL A 249 2.35 -6.32 9.79
CA VAL A 249 2.82 -5.69 11.03
C VAL A 249 2.56 -6.54 12.27
N TRP A 250 1.34 -7.09 12.40
CA TRP A 250 0.89 -7.78 13.62
C TRP A 250 0.90 -9.30 13.51
N GLY A 251 0.99 -9.83 12.29
CA GLY A 251 0.80 -11.25 12.01
C GLY A 251 -0.67 -11.69 12.14
N VAL A 252 -0.95 -12.88 11.61
CA VAL A 252 -2.32 -13.45 11.55
C VAL A 252 -2.66 -14.37 12.72
N GLY A 253 -1.67 -14.84 13.49
CA GLY A 253 -1.86 -15.85 14.53
C GLY A 253 -1.82 -15.34 15.97
N ASP A 254 -2.06 -16.28 16.90
CA ASP A 254 -2.06 -16.08 18.36
C ASP A 254 -0.66 -16.05 18.98
N LYS A 255 0.40 -15.97 18.18
CA LYS A 255 1.80 -15.97 18.65
C LYS A 255 2.47 -14.59 18.55
N SER A 256 1.68 -13.52 18.63
CA SER A 256 2.25 -12.17 18.82
C SER A 256 2.96 -12.10 20.20
N ARG A 257 3.83 -11.12 20.44
CA ARG A 257 4.42 -10.95 21.79
C ARG A 257 3.36 -10.30 22.70
N LEU A 258 3.27 -10.65 23.99
CA LEU A 258 2.21 -10.18 24.92
C LEU A 258 1.86 -8.68 24.80
N HIS A 259 2.84 -7.81 24.58
CA HIS A 259 2.65 -6.36 24.48
C HIS A 259 2.09 -5.88 23.11
N SER A 260 2.20 -6.70 22.07
CA SER A 260 1.68 -6.41 20.72
C SER A 260 0.18 -6.74 20.60
N PHE A 261 -0.34 -7.71 21.35
CA PHE A 261 -1.76 -8.07 21.33
C PHE A 261 -2.67 -6.95 21.82
N SER A 262 -2.35 -6.30 22.94
CA SER A 262 -3.22 -5.24 23.49
C SER A 262 -3.34 -4.04 22.56
N ARG A 263 -2.27 -3.72 21.79
CA ARG A 263 -2.30 -2.66 20.78
C ARG A 263 -3.02 -3.10 19.52
N ARG A 264 -2.78 -4.33 19.05
CA ARG A 264 -3.47 -4.95 17.90
C ARG A 264 -4.98 -4.95 18.11
N GLY A 265 -5.45 -5.56 19.19
CA GLY A 265 -6.87 -5.67 19.51
C GLY A 265 -7.55 -4.31 19.64
N ARG A 266 -6.88 -3.33 20.26
CA ARG A 266 -7.40 -1.96 20.32
C ARG A 266 -7.55 -1.33 18.93
N ILE A 267 -6.57 -1.48 18.04
CA ILE A 267 -6.61 -0.86 16.71
C ILE A 267 -7.68 -1.53 15.83
N ILE A 268 -7.72 -2.87 15.83
CA ILE A 268 -8.71 -3.65 15.09
C ILE A 268 -10.11 -3.36 15.63
N GLY A 269 -10.28 -3.36 16.95
CA GLY A 269 -11.55 -3.04 17.61
C GLY A 269 -12.05 -1.63 17.29
N ILE A 270 -11.18 -0.62 17.18
CA ILE A 270 -11.57 0.73 16.73
C ILE A 270 -12.17 0.68 15.32
N HIS A 271 -11.50 -0.01 14.40
CA HIS A 271 -11.97 -0.08 13.02
C HIS A 271 -13.27 -0.90 12.90
N MET A 272 -13.36 -2.06 13.56
CA MET A 272 -14.58 -2.87 13.58
C MET A 272 -15.76 -2.13 14.23
N ASN A 273 -15.50 -1.32 15.26
CA ASN A 273 -16.52 -0.49 15.86
C ASN A 273 -16.97 0.66 14.94
N PHE A 274 -16.08 1.24 14.14
CA PHE A 274 -16.47 2.17 13.08
C PHE A 274 -17.44 1.49 12.09
N LEU A 275 -17.12 0.28 11.63
CA LEU A 275 -17.99 -0.50 10.74
C LEU A 275 -19.37 -0.77 11.33
N ALA A 276 -19.41 -1.22 12.59
CA ALA A 276 -20.65 -1.48 13.32
C ALA A 276 -21.52 -0.22 13.41
N ARG A 277 -20.93 0.92 13.78
CA ARG A 277 -21.66 2.19 13.88
C ARG A 277 -22.21 2.68 12.54
N VAL A 278 -21.50 2.45 11.44
CA VAL A 278 -22.03 2.77 10.10
C VAL A 278 -23.22 1.87 9.78
N LEU A 279 -23.13 0.56 10.06
CA LEU A 279 -24.22 -0.39 9.82
C LEU A 279 -25.48 -0.11 10.67
N GLU A 280 -25.32 0.42 11.87
CA GLU A 280 -26.42 0.90 12.73
C GLU A 280 -27.04 2.21 12.22
N GLY A 281 -26.44 2.87 11.22
CA GLY A 281 -26.87 4.18 10.74
C GLY A 281 -26.41 5.34 11.62
N ASN A 282 -25.52 5.10 12.60
CA ASN A 282 -24.96 6.13 13.47
C ASN A 282 -23.93 7.03 12.76
N ILE A 283 -23.44 6.61 11.59
CA ILE A 283 -22.48 7.35 10.77
C ILE A 283 -22.96 7.31 9.32
N LEU A 284 -23.07 8.48 8.69
CA LEU A 284 -23.39 8.62 7.27
C LEU A 284 -22.10 8.58 6.44
N LEU A 285 -22.08 7.76 5.39
CA LEU A 285 -20.97 7.67 4.45
C LEU A 285 -21.17 8.58 3.24
N CYS A 286 -20.05 9.01 2.64
CA CYS A 286 -20.05 9.74 1.37
C CYS A 286 -19.72 8.85 0.17
N CYS A 287 -19.37 7.58 0.38
CA CYS A 287 -19.05 6.65 -0.68
C CYS A 287 -20.29 5.94 -1.26
N ASP A 288 -20.12 5.28 -2.40
CA ASP A 288 -21.15 4.44 -2.99
C ASP A 288 -21.50 3.22 -2.11
N PRO A 289 -22.80 2.86 -1.98
CA PRO A 289 -23.22 1.70 -1.18
C PRO A 289 -22.63 0.36 -1.64
N LEU A 290 -22.34 0.18 -2.94
CA LEU A 290 -21.70 -1.05 -3.43
C LEU A 290 -20.24 -1.13 -2.98
N THR A 291 -19.51 -0.01 -3.02
CA THR A 291 -18.13 0.06 -2.50
C THR A 291 -18.11 -0.27 -1.01
N TRP A 292 -19.04 0.29 -0.24
CA TRP A 292 -19.18 0.01 1.18
C TRP A 292 -19.48 -1.47 1.47
N LYS A 293 -20.53 -2.03 0.85
CA LYS A 293 -20.90 -3.43 1.02
C LYS A 293 -19.75 -4.36 0.63
N ALA A 294 -19.10 -4.11 -0.50
CA ALA A 294 -17.96 -4.91 -0.97
C ALA A 294 -16.78 -4.86 0.01
N TYR A 295 -16.46 -3.68 0.55
CA TYR A 295 -15.40 -3.53 1.55
C TYR A 295 -15.70 -4.34 2.82
N VAL A 296 -16.88 -4.16 3.41
CA VAL A 296 -17.24 -4.83 4.67
C VAL A 296 -17.30 -6.35 4.50
N CYS A 297 -18.00 -6.85 3.48
CA CYS A 297 -18.09 -8.29 3.23
C CYS A 297 -16.70 -8.90 2.99
N CYS A 298 -15.86 -8.26 2.18
CA CYS A 298 -14.51 -8.74 1.89
C CYS A 298 -13.61 -8.70 3.13
N LEU A 299 -13.63 -7.61 3.88
CA LEU A 299 -12.83 -7.44 5.09
C LEU A 299 -13.18 -8.52 6.12
N VAL A 300 -14.47 -8.70 6.44
CA VAL A 300 -14.91 -9.70 7.40
C VAL A 300 -14.57 -11.10 6.91
N SER A 301 -14.80 -11.40 5.62
CA SER A 301 -14.44 -12.70 5.02
C SER A 301 -12.95 -13.02 5.16
N LEU A 302 -12.09 -12.03 4.91
CA LEU A 302 -10.64 -12.17 5.03
C LEU A 302 -10.22 -12.36 6.49
N VAL A 303 -10.79 -11.62 7.43
CA VAL A 303 -10.44 -11.75 8.85
C VAL A 303 -10.92 -13.10 9.40
N VAL A 304 -12.14 -13.52 9.07
CA VAL A 304 -12.68 -14.85 9.45
C VAL A 304 -11.81 -15.98 8.91
N SER A 305 -11.41 -15.89 7.64
CA SER A 305 -10.69 -16.98 6.97
C SER A 305 -9.19 -16.99 7.31
N CYS A 306 -8.56 -15.83 7.38
CA CYS A 306 -7.10 -15.71 7.42
C CYS A 306 -6.55 -15.25 8.77
N ALA A 307 -7.31 -14.52 9.57
CA ALA A 307 -6.85 -13.95 10.84
C ALA A 307 -7.90 -14.08 11.96
N PRO A 308 -8.42 -15.29 12.25
CA PRO A 308 -9.51 -15.47 13.21
C PRO A 308 -9.13 -15.02 14.64
N ALA A 309 -7.84 -15.08 14.98
CA ALA A 309 -7.28 -14.53 16.21
C ALA A 309 -7.65 -13.06 16.45
N TRP A 310 -7.81 -12.28 15.40
CA TRP A 310 -8.15 -10.86 15.50
C TRP A 310 -9.60 -10.66 15.95
N ILE A 311 -10.49 -11.60 15.64
CA ILE A 311 -11.92 -11.53 15.98
C ILE A 311 -12.12 -11.65 17.49
N GLN A 312 -11.36 -12.54 18.13
CA GLN A 312 -11.42 -12.75 19.58
C GLN A 312 -11.00 -11.52 20.40
N GLU A 313 -10.32 -10.55 19.77
CA GLU A 313 -9.90 -9.30 20.43
C GLU A 313 -10.92 -8.17 20.28
N VAL A 314 -11.98 -8.39 19.51
CA VAL A 314 -13.07 -7.42 19.28
C VAL A 314 -14.16 -7.63 20.31
N LYS A 315 -14.82 -6.54 20.71
CA LYS A 315 -15.93 -6.59 21.67
C LYS A 315 -17.09 -7.44 21.11
N PRO A 316 -17.70 -8.33 21.92
CA PRO A 316 -18.81 -9.17 21.47
C PRO A 316 -19.98 -8.38 20.89
N GLU A 317 -20.30 -7.22 21.46
CA GLU A 317 -21.40 -6.36 21.00
C GLU A 317 -21.11 -5.81 19.60
N THR A 318 -19.86 -5.42 19.33
CA THR A 318 -19.44 -4.99 17.99
C THR A 318 -19.59 -6.14 16.99
N LEU A 319 -19.22 -7.36 17.36
CA LEU A 319 -19.38 -8.53 16.49
C LEU A 319 -20.86 -8.85 16.22
N GLN A 320 -21.72 -8.72 17.21
CA GLN A 320 -23.17 -8.90 17.07
C GLN A 320 -23.78 -7.89 16.09
N THR A 321 -23.44 -6.60 16.22
CA THR A 321 -23.90 -5.57 15.28
C THR A 321 -23.44 -5.87 13.86
N LEU A 322 -22.16 -6.22 13.68
CA LEU A 322 -21.62 -6.57 12.36
C LEU A 322 -22.35 -7.78 11.75
N ALA A 323 -22.56 -8.84 12.54
CA ALA A 323 -23.28 -10.04 12.10
C ALA A 323 -24.73 -9.71 11.69
N SER A 324 -25.39 -8.83 12.44
CA SER A 324 -26.75 -8.37 12.15
C SER A 324 -26.81 -7.58 10.84
N GLY A 325 -25.85 -6.69 10.60
CA GLY A 325 -25.74 -5.95 9.34
C GLY A 325 -25.46 -6.87 8.14
N LEU A 326 -24.56 -7.84 8.29
CA LEU A 326 -24.28 -8.85 7.26
C LEU A 326 -25.52 -9.69 6.93
N ARG A 327 -26.30 -10.09 7.94
CA ARG A 327 -27.59 -10.77 7.74
C ARG A 327 -28.59 -9.89 6.98
N GLY A 328 -28.65 -8.59 7.30
CA GLY A 328 -29.45 -7.61 6.56
C GLY A 328 -29.07 -7.50 5.08
N TRP A 329 -27.87 -7.94 4.71
CA TRP A 329 -27.39 -8.03 3.33
C TRP A 329 -27.46 -9.43 2.73
N HIS A 330 -28.08 -10.38 3.42
CA HIS A 330 -28.19 -11.80 3.08
C HIS A 330 -26.86 -12.58 3.10
N GLU A 331 -25.86 -12.11 3.85
CA GLU A 331 -24.57 -12.77 4.05
C GLU A 331 -24.58 -13.63 5.32
N CYS A 332 -25.57 -14.52 5.46
CA CYS A 332 -25.83 -15.27 6.70
C CYS A 332 -24.68 -16.21 7.11
N GLU A 333 -24.05 -16.89 6.14
CA GLU A 333 -22.92 -17.78 6.41
C GLU A 333 -21.71 -17.02 6.98
N LEU A 334 -21.47 -15.82 6.45
CA LEU A 334 -20.39 -14.95 6.92
C LEU A 334 -20.71 -14.38 8.30
N ALA A 335 -21.96 -13.97 8.54
CA ALA A 335 -22.43 -13.51 9.84
C ALA A 335 -22.26 -14.60 10.92
N PHE A 336 -22.64 -15.84 10.60
CA PHE A 336 -22.46 -16.99 11.48
C PHE A 336 -20.98 -17.26 11.76
N SER A 337 -20.16 -17.32 10.70
CA SER A 337 -18.72 -17.58 10.83
C SER A 337 -18.01 -16.49 11.65
N LEU A 338 -18.45 -15.23 11.56
CA LEU A 338 -17.94 -14.14 12.37
C LEU A 338 -18.20 -14.37 13.86
N LEU A 339 -19.44 -14.71 14.23
CA LEU A 339 -19.81 -14.95 15.62
C LEU A 339 -19.16 -16.22 16.18
N GLU A 340 -19.07 -17.30 15.40
CA GLU A 340 -18.41 -18.54 15.80
C GLU A 340 -16.93 -18.30 16.16
N ARG A 341 -16.24 -17.49 15.35
CA ARG A 341 -14.83 -17.13 15.60
C ARG A 341 -14.63 -16.12 16.72
N GLY A 342 -15.70 -15.48 17.21
CA GLY A 342 -15.70 -14.62 18.40
C GLY A 342 -15.51 -15.38 19.72
N GLY A 343 -15.63 -16.71 19.72
CA GLY A 343 -15.39 -17.55 20.89
C GLY A 343 -16.55 -17.58 21.89
N ILE A 344 -16.26 -17.89 23.15
CA ILE A 344 -17.29 -18.19 24.17
C ILE A 344 -18.21 -16.98 24.42
N SER A 345 -17.66 -15.76 24.35
CA SER A 345 -18.39 -14.53 24.60
C SER A 345 -19.49 -14.22 23.57
N THR A 346 -19.47 -14.87 22.41
CA THR A 346 -20.46 -14.67 21.34
C THR A 346 -21.44 -15.83 21.18
N ILE A 347 -21.30 -16.92 21.97
CA ILE A 347 -22.14 -18.13 21.87
C ILE A 347 -23.63 -17.80 22.03
N GLY A 348 -23.99 -16.89 22.94
CA GLY A 348 -25.38 -16.47 23.11
C GLY A 348 -25.99 -15.88 21.84
N PHE A 349 -25.23 -15.05 21.12
CA PHE A 349 -25.67 -14.45 19.86
C PHE A 349 -25.75 -15.48 18.72
N VAL A 350 -24.89 -16.51 18.74
CA VAL A 350 -24.97 -17.61 17.77
C VAL A 350 -26.27 -18.39 17.95
N ALA A 351 -26.66 -18.69 19.19
CA ALA A 351 -27.91 -19.40 19.49
C ALA A 351 -29.13 -18.59 19.04
N GLU A 352 -29.18 -17.29 19.36
CA GLU A 352 -30.24 -16.38 18.90
C GLU A 352 -30.33 -16.32 17.37
N LEU A 353 -29.18 -16.37 16.68
CA LEU A 353 -29.14 -16.35 15.22
C LEU A 353 -29.73 -17.63 14.60
N ILE A 354 -29.46 -18.79 15.19
CA ILE A 354 -29.98 -20.09 14.73
C ILE A 354 -31.49 -20.18 14.97
N ASP A 355 -31.96 -19.74 16.15
CA ASP A 355 -33.38 -19.77 16.51
C ASP A 355 -34.26 -18.87 15.63
N MET A 356 -33.66 -17.90 14.94
CA MET A 356 -34.35 -17.03 13.97
C MET A 356 -34.20 -17.47 12.50
N ILE A 357 -33.48 -18.57 12.24
CA ILE A 357 -33.39 -19.20 10.90
C ILE A 357 -34.37 -20.38 10.79
N ASN A 358 -34.65 -21.06 11.90
CA ASN A 358 -35.74 -22.03 12.03
C ASN A 358 -37.08 -21.33 12.25
#